data_AF-A0A4Z1JR40-F1
#
_entry.id   AF-A0A4Z1JR40-F1
#
_cell.length_a   1.000
_cell.length_b   1.000
_cell.length_c   1.000
_cell.angle_alpha   90.00
_cell.angle_beta   90.00
_cell.angle_gamma   90.00
#
_symmetry.space_group_name_H-M   'P 1'
#
loop_
_entity.id
_entity.type
_entity.pdbx_description
1 polymer ?
#
loop_
_entity_poly.entity_id
_entity_poly.type
_entity_poly.pdbx_seq_one_letter_code
_entity_poly.pdbx_strand_id
1 'polypeptide(L)'
;MGTKTANEDLAQDSTTLKFLNATILGTPQPDIVNEDMGTKGLMSMIYSMSSKATSFHKMAIEVSPDSSHKISHGAVHVAIGDPYGHMSQLSHYAFDLILWLHHANVDRQFIIWQATYPNVWILPESDLIWTSTIALGGSNTSASPLTPFHQPDRETPWTSDAAR
;
A
#
# COMPACT_ATOMS: atom_id res chain seq x y z
N MET A 1 26.83 6.31 -9.72
CA MET A 1 27.17 4.97 -9.21
C MET A 1 26.19 4.71 -8.09
N GLY A 2 25.35 3.68 -8.21
CA GLY A 2 24.36 3.34 -7.18
C GLY A 2 25.03 3.00 -5.84
N THR A 3 24.25 3.14 -4.78
CA THR A 3 24.66 2.99 -3.38
C THR A 3 25.23 1.59 -3.13
N LYS A 4 26.32 1.55 -2.36
CA LYS A 4 27.18 0.38 -2.15
C LYS A 4 26.77 -0.44 -0.92
N THR A 5 25.84 0.05 -0.11
CA THR A 5 25.37 -0.64 1.09
C THR A 5 23.88 -0.40 1.33
N ALA A 6 23.24 -1.38 1.95
CA ALA A 6 21.85 -1.43 2.41
C ALA A 6 21.35 -0.24 3.27
N ASN A 7 22.26 0.63 3.65
CA ASN A 7 22.14 1.67 4.66
C ASN A 7 22.66 3.04 4.14
N GLU A 8 22.89 3.13 2.82
CA GLU A 8 23.06 4.37 2.10
C GLU A 8 21.72 4.87 1.55
N ASP A 9 21.62 6.17 1.33
CA ASP A 9 20.40 6.86 0.94
C ASP A 9 19.94 6.45 -0.48
N LEU A 10 18.82 5.72 -0.57
CA LEU A 10 18.18 5.31 -1.84
C LEU A 10 17.86 6.48 -2.77
N ALA A 11 17.84 7.72 -2.27
CA ALA A 11 17.69 8.92 -3.09
C ALA A 11 18.89 9.19 -4.00
N GLN A 12 20.05 8.56 -3.74
CA GLN A 12 21.25 8.70 -4.57
C GLN A 12 21.29 7.74 -5.76
N ASP A 13 20.36 6.78 -5.83
CA ASP A 13 20.29 5.81 -6.91
C ASP A 13 19.61 6.40 -8.15
N SER A 14 20.27 6.29 -9.30
CA SER A 14 19.74 6.76 -10.59
C SER A 14 18.58 5.92 -11.13
N THR A 15 18.31 4.78 -10.52
CA THR A 15 17.28 3.82 -10.92
C THR A 15 16.71 3.12 -9.68
N THR A 16 15.42 2.82 -9.69
CA THR A 16 14.80 2.07 -8.60
C THR A 16 15.26 0.63 -8.58
N LEU A 17 15.59 0.13 -7.39
CA LEU A 17 16.09 -1.22 -7.15
C LEU A 17 14.97 -2.11 -6.62
N LYS A 18 14.90 -3.32 -7.16
CA LYS A 18 14.00 -4.39 -6.72
C LYS A 18 14.87 -5.51 -6.17
N PHE A 19 14.71 -5.82 -4.89
CA PHE A 19 15.48 -6.83 -4.17
C PHE A 19 17.01 -6.64 -4.30
N LEU A 20 17.66 -6.14 -3.25
CA LEU A 20 19.12 -5.97 -3.27
C LEU A 20 19.83 -7.30 -3.02
N ASN A 21 20.47 -7.86 -4.06
CA ASN A 21 21.42 -8.96 -3.90
C ASN A 21 22.81 -8.38 -3.58
N ALA A 22 23.37 -8.71 -2.41
CA ALA A 22 24.71 -8.29 -2.00
C ALA A 22 25.82 -8.69 -2.99
N THR A 23 25.54 -9.65 -3.88
CA THR A 23 26.48 -10.19 -4.87
C THR A 23 26.37 -9.52 -6.25
N ILE A 24 25.24 -8.87 -6.58
CA ILE A 24 24.98 -8.23 -7.89
C ILE A 24 24.42 -6.83 -7.63
N LEU A 25 25.32 -5.87 -7.44
CA LEU A 25 24.99 -4.51 -7.03
C LEU A 25 24.30 -3.72 -8.14
N GLY A 26 23.36 -2.84 -7.75
CA GLY A 26 22.74 -1.86 -8.64
C GLY A 26 21.87 -2.43 -9.76
N THR A 27 21.55 -3.74 -9.72
CA THR A 27 20.73 -4.40 -10.75
C THR A 27 19.46 -4.96 -10.11
N PRO A 28 18.27 -4.59 -10.61
CA PRO A 28 17.01 -5.19 -10.16
C PRO A 28 16.98 -6.71 -10.34
N GLN A 29 16.42 -7.46 -9.39
CA GLN A 29 16.38 -8.92 -9.38
C GLN A 29 14.94 -9.46 -9.52
N PRO A 30 14.30 -9.36 -10.70
CA PRO A 30 12.89 -9.74 -10.87
C PRO A 30 12.61 -11.23 -10.63
N ASP A 31 13.57 -12.11 -10.90
CA ASP A 31 13.38 -13.55 -10.69
C ASP A 31 13.27 -13.91 -9.21
N ILE A 32 14.09 -13.28 -8.36
CA ILE A 32 14.03 -13.45 -6.90
C ILE A 32 12.72 -12.87 -6.36
N VAL A 33 12.29 -11.71 -6.87
CA VAL A 33 11.00 -11.12 -6.52
C VAL A 33 9.84 -12.06 -6.87
N ASN A 34 9.88 -12.70 -8.05
CA ASN A 34 8.85 -13.64 -8.46
C ASN A 34 8.82 -14.89 -7.57
N GLU A 35 9.99 -15.43 -7.21
CA GLU A 35 10.10 -16.56 -6.29
C GLU A 35 9.53 -16.20 -4.91
N ASP A 36 9.97 -15.07 -4.33
CA ASP A 36 9.52 -14.64 -3.01
C ASP A 36 8.01 -14.34 -3.00
N MET A 37 7.49 -13.68 -4.04
CA MET A 37 6.06 -13.40 -4.19
C MET A 37 5.22 -14.69 -4.25
N GLY A 38 5.76 -15.74 -4.87
CA GLY A 38 5.12 -17.07 -4.92
C GLY A 38 4.97 -17.72 -3.54
N THR A 39 5.83 -17.38 -2.57
CA THR A 39 5.81 -17.96 -1.22
C THR A 39 4.90 -17.23 -0.23
N LYS A 40 4.46 -16.00 -0.54
CA LYS A 40 3.70 -15.15 0.41
C LYS A 40 2.26 -15.61 0.68
N GLY A 41 1.73 -16.58 -0.06
CA GLY A 41 0.35 -17.04 0.12
C GLY A 41 -0.72 -15.99 -0.23
N LEU A 42 -0.39 -15.03 -1.11
CA LEU A 42 -1.22 -13.86 -1.42
C LEU A 42 -2.65 -14.20 -1.82
N MET A 43 -2.82 -15.27 -2.60
CA MET A 43 -4.16 -15.71 -3.03
C MET A 43 -5.07 -16.06 -1.85
N SER A 44 -4.52 -16.76 -0.85
CA SER A 44 -5.26 -17.12 0.36
C SER A 44 -5.61 -15.87 1.18
N MET A 45 -4.67 -14.94 1.30
CA MET A 45 -4.88 -13.67 2.02
C MET A 45 -5.97 -12.82 1.36
N ILE A 46 -5.90 -12.62 0.03
CA ILE A 46 -6.88 -11.85 -0.73
C ILE A 46 -8.27 -12.50 -0.67
N TYR A 47 -8.34 -13.82 -0.79
CA TYR A 47 -9.59 -14.56 -0.67
C TYR A 47 -10.20 -14.42 0.74
N SER A 48 -9.36 -14.55 1.77
CA SER A 48 -9.78 -14.41 3.17
C SER A 48 -10.26 -12.99 3.47
N MET A 49 -9.55 -11.96 3.02
CA MET A 49 -9.99 -10.56 3.08
C MET A 49 -11.35 -10.37 2.40
N SER A 50 -11.48 -10.83 1.15
CA SER A 50 -12.70 -10.64 0.36
C SER A 50 -13.92 -11.36 0.96
N SER A 51 -13.71 -12.51 1.61
CA SER A 51 -14.80 -13.36 2.12
C SER A 51 -15.13 -13.18 3.60
N LYS A 52 -14.19 -12.70 4.43
CA LYS A 52 -14.38 -12.63 5.89
C LYS A 52 -14.45 -11.21 6.45
N ALA A 53 -13.91 -10.21 5.75
CA ALA A 53 -13.87 -8.84 6.25
C ALA A 53 -15.23 -8.14 6.04
N THR A 54 -16.16 -8.35 6.95
CA THR A 54 -17.55 -7.86 6.82
C THR A 54 -17.76 -6.41 7.25
N SER A 55 -16.72 -5.73 7.74
CA SER A 55 -16.74 -4.29 8.03
C SER A 55 -15.60 -3.57 7.31
N PHE A 56 -15.81 -2.31 6.95
CA PHE A 56 -14.79 -1.51 6.24
C PHE A 56 -13.48 -1.49 7.03
N HIS A 57 -13.55 -1.23 8.33
CA HIS A 57 -12.38 -1.15 9.20
C HIS A 57 -11.56 -2.46 9.22
N LYS A 58 -12.20 -3.65 9.29
CA LYS A 58 -11.49 -4.94 9.21
C LYS A 58 -10.82 -5.17 7.85
N MET A 59 -11.48 -4.73 6.78
CA MET A 59 -10.95 -4.84 5.43
C MET A 59 -9.78 -3.88 5.20
N ALA A 60 -9.96 -2.60 5.52
CA ALA A 60 -9.03 -1.53 5.16
C ALA A 60 -7.77 -1.56 6.02
N ILE A 61 -7.89 -1.82 7.32
CA ILE A 61 -6.77 -1.73 8.25
C ILE A 61 -6.52 -3.05 8.98
N GLU A 62 -5.30 -3.19 9.48
CA GLU A 62 -4.80 -4.41 10.11
C GLU A 62 -5.25 -4.47 11.57
N VAL A 63 -6.52 -4.83 11.78
CA VAL A 63 -7.04 -5.21 13.10
C VAL A 63 -7.27 -6.71 13.25
N SER A 64 -7.11 -7.48 12.17
CA SER A 64 -7.15 -8.94 12.19
C SER A 64 -6.07 -9.52 11.27
N PRO A 65 -5.29 -10.53 11.72
CA PRO A 65 -4.14 -11.05 10.98
C PRO A 65 -4.46 -11.72 9.63
N ASP A 66 -5.73 -12.03 9.36
CA ASP A 66 -6.11 -12.90 8.25
C ASP A 66 -7.14 -12.30 7.28
N SER A 67 -7.62 -11.08 7.50
CA SER A 67 -8.69 -10.50 6.66
C SER A 67 -8.52 -9.05 6.24
N SER A 68 -7.33 -8.47 6.44
CA SER A 68 -7.06 -7.09 6.03
C SER A 68 -6.34 -7.01 4.68
N HIS A 69 -6.77 -6.05 3.87
CA HIS A 69 -6.13 -5.66 2.61
C HIS A 69 -4.69 -5.19 2.85
N LYS A 70 -4.45 -4.45 3.94
CA LYS A 70 -3.13 -3.93 4.36
C LYS A 70 -2.08 -5.04 4.50
N ILE A 71 -2.49 -6.24 4.90
CA ILE A 71 -1.56 -7.38 5.05
C ILE A 71 -1.08 -7.87 3.69
N SER A 72 -2.01 -8.17 2.78
CA SER A 72 -1.65 -8.61 1.42
C SER A 72 -0.93 -7.53 0.62
N HIS A 73 -1.30 -6.25 0.82
CA HIS A 73 -0.63 -5.08 0.27
C HIS A 73 0.81 -4.97 0.77
N GLY A 74 1.01 -4.98 2.10
CA GLY A 74 2.34 -4.94 2.71
C GLY A 74 3.23 -6.10 2.29
N ALA A 75 2.68 -7.31 2.15
CA ALA A 75 3.42 -8.48 1.69
C ALA A 75 3.98 -8.32 0.27
N VAL A 76 3.26 -7.64 -0.63
CA VAL A 76 3.75 -7.36 -2.00
C VAL A 76 4.84 -6.29 -2.00
N HIS A 77 4.67 -5.22 -1.20
CA HIS A 77 5.71 -4.21 -1.00
C HIS A 77 7.03 -4.83 -0.52
N VAL A 78 6.94 -5.66 0.52
CA VAL A 78 8.06 -6.45 1.05
C VAL A 78 8.63 -7.37 -0.01
N ALA A 79 7.82 -8.13 -0.74
CA ALA A 79 8.33 -9.09 -1.72
C ALA A 79 9.10 -8.44 -2.89
N ILE A 80 8.75 -7.22 -3.28
CA ILE A 80 9.43 -6.49 -4.35
C ILE A 80 10.68 -5.76 -3.81
N GLY A 81 10.55 -5.19 -2.62
CA GLY A 81 11.56 -4.31 -2.04
C GLY A 81 12.62 -5.03 -1.24
N ASP A 82 12.27 -6.02 -0.43
CA ASP A 82 13.22 -6.56 0.56
C ASP A 82 14.47 -7.17 -0.09
N PRO A 83 15.64 -7.08 0.55
CA PRO A 83 15.84 -6.44 1.86
C PRO A 83 15.99 -4.90 1.80
N TYR A 84 16.32 -4.27 0.66
CA TYR A 84 16.72 -2.85 0.61
C TYR A 84 16.34 -2.10 -0.69
N GLY A 85 15.35 -2.58 -1.42
CA GLY A 85 14.80 -1.95 -2.62
C GLY A 85 13.75 -0.89 -2.30
N HIS A 86 13.48 0.00 -3.27
CA HIS A 86 12.61 1.16 -3.09
C HIS A 86 11.20 0.78 -2.60
N MET A 87 10.65 -0.34 -3.08
CA MET A 87 9.27 -0.77 -2.75
C MET A 87 9.03 -1.16 -1.27
N SER A 88 10.08 -1.45 -0.48
CA SER A 88 9.94 -1.72 0.95
C SER A 88 10.22 -0.51 1.85
N GLN A 89 10.59 0.64 1.26
CA GLN A 89 10.90 1.88 1.98
C GLN A 89 9.80 2.92 1.80
N LEU A 90 9.12 3.29 2.89
CA LEU A 90 7.96 4.21 2.88
C LEU A 90 8.25 5.54 2.17
N SER A 91 9.46 6.08 2.35
CA SER A 91 9.89 7.35 1.76
C SER A 91 10.25 7.26 0.27
N HIS A 92 10.37 6.05 -0.29
CA HIS A 92 10.94 5.83 -1.62
C HIS A 92 10.10 4.95 -2.55
N TYR A 93 9.11 4.20 -2.05
CA TYR A 93 8.34 3.29 -2.88
C TYR A 93 7.67 3.97 -4.06
N ALA A 94 7.33 5.27 -3.93
CA ALA A 94 6.52 5.96 -4.92
C ALA A 94 7.26 6.23 -6.22
N PHE A 95 8.60 6.13 -6.17
CA PHE A 95 9.47 6.28 -7.33
C PHE A 95 9.56 5.02 -8.18
N ASP A 96 9.20 3.83 -7.66
CA ASP A 96 9.16 2.60 -8.46
C ASP A 96 7.82 2.52 -9.20
N LEU A 97 7.85 2.51 -10.53
CA LEU A 97 6.65 2.50 -11.36
C LEU A 97 5.70 1.31 -11.08
N ILE A 98 6.22 0.20 -10.56
CA ILE A 98 5.38 -0.95 -10.21
C ILE A 98 4.40 -0.64 -9.08
N LEU A 99 4.68 0.39 -8.26
CA LEU A 99 3.78 0.86 -7.21
C LEU A 99 2.39 1.14 -7.77
N TRP A 100 2.33 1.87 -8.88
CA TRP A 100 1.06 2.32 -9.45
C TRP A 100 0.26 1.14 -10.02
N LEU A 101 0.93 0.15 -10.60
CA LEU A 101 0.27 -1.08 -11.04
C LEU A 101 -0.20 -1.93 -9.85
N HIS A 102 0.59 -2.01 -8.80
CA HIS A 102 0.21 -2.68 -7.56
C HIS A 102 -1.02 -2.03 -6.94
N HIS A 103 -1.01 -0.70 -6.79
CA HIS A 103 -2.12 0.06 -6.22
C HIS A 103 -3.36 0.09 -7.12
N ALA A 104 -3.22 0.00 -8.45
CA ALA A 104 -4.37 -0.21 -9.34
C ALA A 104 -5.05 -1.57 -9.08
N ASN A 105 -4.27 -2.63 -8.77
CA ASN A 105 -4.85 -3.92 -8.39
C ASN A 105 -5.44 -3.90 -6.97
N VAL A 106 -4.87 -3.14 -6.04
CA VAL A 106 -5.46 -2.89 -4.70
C VAL A 106 -6.83 -2.22 -4.85
N ASP A 107 -6.93 -1.19 -5.69
CA ASP A 107 -8.20 -0.51 -5.98
C ASP A 107 -9.23 -1.46 -6.63
N ARG A 108 -8.80 -2.27 -7.61
CA ARG A 108 -9.64 -3.33 -8.19
C ARG A 108 -10.17 -4.30 -7.13
N GLN A 109 -9.32 -4.74 -6.20
CA GLN A 109 -9.73 -5.64 -5.11
C GLN A 109 -10.73 -4.96 -4.16
N PHE A 110 -10.54 -3.67 -3.87
CA PHE A 110 -11.47 -2.88 -3.08
C PHE A 110 -12.84 -2.79 -3.75
N ILE A 111 -12.91 -2.54 -5.06
CA ILE A 111 -14.17 -2.52 -5.82
C ILE A 111 -14.89 -3.88 -5.75
N ILE A 112 -14.16 -4.99 -5.89
CA ILE A 112 -14.73 -6.34 -5.76
C ILE A 112 -15.32 -6.56 -4.36
N TRP A 113 -14.61 -6.12 -3.33
CA TRP A 113 -15.11 -6.18 -1.95
C TRP A 113 -16.36 -5.32 -1.76
N GLN A 114 -16.39 -4.08 -2.29
CA GLN A 114 -17.56 -3.20 -2.24
C GLN A 114 -18.79 -3.83 -2.92
N ALA A 115 -18.59 -4.53 -4.05
CA ALA A 115 -19.68 -5.25 -4.72
C ALA A 115 -20.25 -6.40 -3.88
N THR A 116 -19.43 -6.99 -3.00
CA THR A 116 -19.85 -8.06 -2.07
C THR A 116 -20.53 -7.50 -0.82
N TYR A 117 -20.12 -6.31 -0.36
CA TYR A 117 -20.63 -5.64 0.83
C TYR A 117 -21.16 -4.22 0.52
N PRO A 118 -22.21 -4.08 -0.32
CA PRO A 118 -22.62 -2.78 -0.88
C PRO A 118 -23.12 -1.77 0.17
N ASN A 119 -23.58 -2.26 1.33
CA ASN A 119 -24.11 -1.40 2.40
C ASN A 119 -23.07 -1.09 3.49
N VAL A 120 -21.83 -1.54 3.34
CA VAL A 120 -20.76 -1.34 4.33
C VAL A 120 -19.89 -0.18 3.88
N TRP A 121 -19.62 0.75 4.80
CA TRP A 121 -18.76 1.90 4.52
C TRP A 121 -17.97 2.35 5.75
N ILE A 122 -17.15 3.39 5.56
CA ILE A 122 -16.31 4.00 6.59
C ILE A 122 -17.20 4.52 7.71
N LEU A 123 -16.83 4.19 8.95
CA LEU A 123 -17.41 4.77 10.15
C LEU A 123 -16.41 5.75 10.78
N PRO A 124 -16.87 6.77 11.51
CA PRO A 124 -15.98 7.68 12.24
C PRO A 124 -15.03 6.93 13.17
N GLU A 125 -13.74 7.25 13.10
CA GLU A 125 -12.70 6.64 13.92
C GLU A 125 -11.63 7.68 14.32
N SER A 126 -10.92 7.42 15.41
CA SER A 126 -9.74 8.22 15.79
C SER A 126 -8.48 7.70 15.11
N ASP A 127 -7.71 8.59 14.49
CA ASP A 127 -6.46 8.22 13.85
C ASP A 127 -5.42 7.75 14.88
N LEU A 128 -4.89 6.54 14.68
CA LEU A 128 -3.91 5.91 15.55
C LEU A 128 -2.46 6.26 15.17
N ILE A 129 -2.26 6.87 14.01
CA ILE A 129 -0.94 7.19 13.45
C ILE A 129 -0.96 8.61 12.88
N TRP A 130 0.14 9.34 13.08
CA TRP A 130 0.31 10.67 12.51
C TRP A 130 0.66 10.60 11.02
N THR A 131 0.07 11.48 10.22
CA THR A 131 0.48 11.73 8.82
C THR A 131 0.82 13.20 8.62
N SER A 132 1.30 13.58 7.44
CA SER A 132 1.66 14.96 7.15
C SER A 132 0.52 15.97 7.33
N THR A 133 -0.74 15.53 7.25
CA THR A 133 -1.92 16.40 7.34
C THR A 133 -2.93 15.98 8.39
N ILE A 134 -2.77 14.80 9.01
CA ILE A 134 -3.70 14.25 10.00
C ILE A 134 -2.97 14.10 11.33
N ALA A 135 -3.45 14.81 12.35
CA ALA A 135 -2.93 14.74 13.72
C ALA A 135 -3.33 13.42 14.40
N LEU A 136 -2.45 12.90 15.27
CA LEU A 136 -2.77 11.74 16.11
C LEU A 136 -4.00 12.05 16.98
N GLY A 137 -4.95 11.10 17.03
CA GLY A 137 -6.20 11.28 17.76
C GLY A 137 -7.22 12.21 17.08
N GLY A 138 -6.93 12.70 15.87
CA GLY A 138 -7.92 13.35 15.02
C GLY A 138 -9.10 12.42 14.75
N SER A 139 -10.31 12.97 14.62
CA SER A 139 -11.46 12.18 14.20
C SER A 139 -11.56 12.22 12.69
N ASN A 140 -11.42 11.05 12.08
CA ASN A 140 -11.51 10.86 10.64
C ASN A 140 -12.83 10.19 10.28
N THR A 141 -13.47 10.66 9.21
CA THR A 141 -14.76 10.15 8.75
C THR A 141 -14.72 9.99 7.22
N SER A 142 -15.77 9.40 6.66
CA SER A 142 -15.92 9.29 5.20
C SER A 142 -15.92 10.65 4.48
N ALA A 143 -16.31 11.71 5.17
CA ALA A 143 -16.38 13.07 4.67
C ALA A 143 -15.11 13.90 4.92
N SER A 144 -14.09 13.34 5.59
CA SER A 144 -12.84 14.04 5.80
C SER A 144 -12.09 14.31 4.49
N PRO A 145 -11.41 15.46 4.35
CA PRO A 145 -10.60 15.77 3.18
C PRO A 145 -9.43 14.79 2.97
N LEU A 146 -9.32 14.21 1.79
CA LEU A 146 -8.20 13.38 1.34
C LEU A 146 -7.10 14.27 0.75
N THR A 147 -6.47 15.08 1.59
CA THR A 147 -5.39 15.99 1.16
C THR A 147 -4.20 15.19 0.59
N PRO A 148 -3.52 15.68 -0.46
CA PRO A 148 -3.69 16.99 -1.11
C PRO A 148 -4.63 16.94 -2.34
N PHE A 149 -5.47 15.91 -2.48
CA PHE A 149 -6.26 15.70 -3.68
C PHE A 149 -7.50 16.61 -3.71
N HIS A 150 -7.60 17.40 -4.78
CA HIS A 150 -8.75 18.26 -5.04
C HIS A 150 -9.47 17.80 -6.31
N GLN A 151 -10.77 18.12 -6.38
CA GLN A 151 -11.59 17.96 -7.57
C GLN A 151 -11.09 18.88 -8.70
N PRO A 152 -11.63 18.77 -9.93
CA PRO A 152 -11.15 19.55 -11.07
C PRO A 152 -11.17 21.08 -10.86
N ASP A 153 -12.01 21.59 -9.95
CA ASP A 153 -12.08 22.99 -9.56
C ASP A 153 -10.84 23.47 -8.76
N ARG A 154 -10.03 22.54 -8.23
CA ARG A 154 -8.84 22.77 -7.39
C ARG A 154 -9.12 23.42 -6.04
N GLU A 155 -10.39 23.50 -5.63
CA GLU A 155 -10.83 24.09 -4.37
C GLU A 155 -11.53 23.06 -3.50
N THR A 156 -12.37 22.22 -4.10
CA THR A 156 -13.11 21.20 -3.36
C THR A 156 -12.21 19.99 -3.13
N PRO A 157 -11.93 19.59 -1.88
CA PRO A 157 -11.15 18.39 -1.61
C PRO A 157 -11.93 17.13 -2.01
N TRP A 158 -11.22 16.09 -2.43
CA TRP A 158 -11.80 14.75 -2.48
C TRP A 158 -12.11 14.26 -1.06
N THR A 159 -13.19 13.52 -0.91
CA THR A 159 -13.53 12.76 0.30
C THR A 159 -13.71 11.30 -0.07
N SER A 160 -13.75 10.41 0.93
CA SER A 160 -14.02 9.00 0.64
C SER A 160 -15.42 8.82 0.03
N ASP A 161 -16.41 9.58 0.50
CA ASP A 161 -17.77 9.55 -0.06
C ASP A 161 -17.84 10.02 -1.52
N ALA A 162 -17.02 11.01 -1.89
CA ALA A 162 -16.97 11.49 -3.28
C ALA A 162 -16.28 10.50 -4.23
N ALA A 163 -15.37 9.66 -3.72
CA ALA A 163 -14.61 8.69 -4.50
C ALA A 163 -15.25 7.28 -4.54
N ARG A 164 -16.43 7.12 -3.95
CA ARG A 164 -17.15 5.85 -3.89
C ARG A 164 -17.95 5.59 -5.17
#